data_AF-L5K9A1-F1
#
_entry.id   AF-L5K9A1-F1
#
_cell.length_a   1.000
_cell.length_b   1.000
_cell.length_c   1.000
_cell.angle_alpha   90.00
_cell.angle_beta   90.00
_cell.angle_gamma   90.00
#
_symmetry.space_group_name_H-M   'P 1'
#
loop_
_entity.id
_entity.type
_entity.pdbx_description
1 polymer ?
#
loop_
_entity_poly.entity_id
_entity_poly.type
_entity_poly.pdbx_seq_one_letter_code
_entity_poly.pdbx_strand_id
1 'polypeptide(L)'
;MQVPSPSAREAASMYGTAVAVFLVILVAALQGSAPPESPFPYRIPLDPEGTLELSWNVSYTRELVHFQLLVRELKAGVLFGMSDRGQLEDADLAVLWTDGDKAYFGDAWSDQRGQLHLDPQQDYQLLRAQRTPAGLSLLFKRPFSTCDPRDYLIEDGTVHLVYGILEQPFASLEAINTSALQTGLQRVQLLKPDISVPALPPDTRTMEVRAPDVLVPGQETTYWCYVTELPGGFSRHHIVMYEPIVTEGNEALVHHMEVFQCAAELESVPQFSGPCDSKMKPARLNHCRHVLAAWALGAKAFYYPEEAGLAFGGAGSSRFLRLEVHYHNPLRMQGRRDSSGIRLYYTATLRRFDAGIMELGLVYTPVMAIPPQEEAFVLTGYCTDKCTQLALPPSGIHIFASQLHTHLTGRKVITVLARGGREREVVNRDDHYSPHFQEIRMLKKVVSVHPGDVLITSCTYNTGDRKLATVGGFGILEEMCVNYVHYYPQTQLELCKSSVDPGFLQKYFHLVNR
;
A
#
# COMPACT_ATOMS: atom_id res chain seq x y z
N MET A 1 -53.03 -51.42 -9.70
CA MET A 1 -51.82 -51.64 -10.53
C MET A 1 -50.65 -51.81 -9.59
N GLN A 2 -50.13 -53.04 -9.46
CA GLN A 2 -48.91 -53.31 -8.69
C GLN A 2 -47.71 -52.97 -9.57
N VAL A 3 -46.91 -52.00 -9.14
CA VAL A 3 -45.63 -51.69 -9.78
C VAL A 3 -44.65 -52.83 -9.47
N PRO A 4 -43.95 -53.41 -10.46
CA PRO A 4 -42.99 -54.47 -10.18
C PRO A 4 -41.81 -53.91 -9.38
N SER A 5 -41.49 -54.56 -8.26
CA SER A 5 -40.26 -54.30 -7.52
C SER A 5 -39.03 -54.71 -8.35
N PRO A 6 -37.97 -53.90 -8.40
CA PRO A 6 -36.78 -54.22 -9.18
C PRO A 6 -36.16 -55.54 -8.70
N SER A 7 -35.69 -56.34 -9.64
CA SER A 7 -34.93 -57.55 -9.35
C SER A 7 -33.66 -57.21 -8.57
N ALA A 8 -33.14 -58.15 -7.78
CA ALA A 8 -31.92 -57.94 -6.99
C ALA A 8 -30.71 -57.47 -7.84
N ARG A 9 -30.67 -57.82 -9.13
CA ARG A 9 -29.67 -57.34 -10.10
C ARG A 9 -29.85 -55.86 -10.46
N GLU A 10 -31.09 -55.40 -10.63
CA GLU A 10 -31.40 -54.00 -10.97
C GLU A 10 -31.15 -53.10 -9.75
N ALA A 11 -31.50 -53.56 -8.55
CA ALA A 11 -31.14 -52.87 -7.31
C ALA A 11 -29.61 -52.76 -7.15
N ALA A 12 -28.85 -53.84 -7.34
CA ALA A 12 -27.38 -53.80 -7.26
C ALA A 12 -26.76 -52.87 -8.31
N SER A 13 -27.31 -52.83 -9.53
CA SER A 13 -26.86 -51.92 -10.59
C SER A 13 -27.14 -50.45 -10.27
N MET A 14 -28.33 -50.14 -9.73
CA MET A 14 -28.69 -48.79 -9.30
C MET A 14 -27.86 -48.30 -8.11
N TYR A 15 -27.62 -49.16 -7.11
CA TYR A 15 -26.74 -48.81 -5.99
C TYR A 15 -25.28 -48.66 -6.44
N GLY A 16 -24.80 -49.53 -7.34
CA GLY A 16 -23.45 -49.42 -7.90
C GLY A 16 -23.24 -48.14 -8.71
N THR A 17 -24.22 -47.73 -9.51
CA THR A 17 -24.18 -46.46 -10.26
C THR A 17 -24.30 -45.26 -9.33
N ALA A 18 -25.16 -45.30 -8.32
CA ALA A 18 -25.26 -44.22 -7.34
C ALA A 18 -23.94 -44.04 -6.56
N VAL A 19 -23.31 -45.13 -6.09
CA VAL A 19 -22.02 -45.09 -5.39
C VAL A 19 -20.90 -44.62 -6.31
N ALA A 20 -20.89 -45.04 -7.58
CA ALA A 20 -19.91 -44.58 -8.57
C ALA A 20 -20.08 -43.09 -8.89
N VAL A 21 -21.31 -42.60 -9.06
CA VAL A 21 -21.60 -41.18 -9.26
C VAL A 21 -21.21 -40.37 -8.02
N PHE A 22 -21.51 -40.87 -6.82
CA PHE A 22 -21.12 -40.23 -5.58
C PHE A 22 -19.59 -40.17 -5.43
N LEU A 23 -18.88 -41.26 -5.75
CA LEU A 23 -17.41 -41.30 -5.78
C LEU A 23 -16.83 -40.36 -6.83
N VAL A 24 -17.41 -40.26 -8.03
CA VAL A 24 -16.96 -39.34 -9.07
C VAL A 24 -17.18 -37.88 -8.65
N ILE A 25 -18.32 -37.56 -8.04
CA ILE A 25 -18.60 -36.23 -7.50
C ILE A 25 -17.66 -35.92 -6.33
N LEU A 26 -17.38 -36.88 -5.44
CA LEU A 26 -16.45 -36.72 -4.32
C LEU A 26 -15.02 -36.51 -4.82
N VAL A 27 -14.56 -37.27 -5.83
CA VAL A 27 -13.24 -37.13 -6.44
C VAL A 27 -13.13 -35.80 -7.22
N ALA A 28 -14.19 -35.37 -7.91
CA ALA A 28 -14.22 -34.06 -8.58
C ALA A 28 -14.26 -32.89 -7.58
N ALA A 29 -14.89 -33.06 -6.42
CA ALA A 29 -14.90 -32.07 -5.34
C ALA A 29 -13.57 -32.05 -4.55
N LEU A 30 -12.85 -33.17 -4.48
CA LEU A 30 -11.51 -33.30 -3.87
C LEU A 30 -10.36 -32.95 -4.82
N GLN A 31 -10.62 -32.84 -6.12
CA GLN A 31 -9.71 -32.20 -7.07
C GLN A 31 -9.75 -30.69 -6.83
N GLY A 32 -9.09 -30.26 -5.76
CA GLY A 32 -8.76 -28.88 -5.53
C GLY A 32 -8.18 -28.27 -6.79
N SER A 33 -8.64 -27.06 -7.11
CA SER A 33 -8.13 -26.24 -8.21
C SER A 33 -6.62 -26.42 -8.34
N ALA A 34 -6.16 -26.96 -9.47
CA ALA A 34 -4.74 -27.15 -9.74
C ALA A 34 -4.01 -25.85 -9.41
N PRO A 35 -2.90 -25.90 -8.65
CA PRO A 35 -2.16 -24.71 -8.29
C PRO A 35 -1.75 -23.99 -9.58
N PRO A 36 -1.84 -22.66 -9.63
CA PRO A 36 -1.39 -21.91 -10.80
C PRO A 36 0.06 -22.31 -11.09
N GLU A 37 0.36 -22.61 -12.36
CA GLU A 37 1.74 -22.68 -12.79
C GLU A 37 2.39 -21.34 -12.46
N SER A 38 3.56 -21.41 -11.81
CA SER A 38 4.44 -20.28 -11.51
C SER A 38 4.43 -19.28 -12.68
N PRO A 39 4.08 -18.02 -12.41
CA PRO A 39 4.78 -17.28 -11.38
C PRO A 39 3.87 -16.66 -10.31
N PHE A 40 4.34 -16.62 -9.06
CA PHE A 40 3.90 -15.64 -8.06
C PHE A 40 4.57 -14.29 -8.40
N PRO A 41 3.83 -13.33 -8.99
CA PRO A 41 4.46 -12.13 -9.53
C PRO A 41 5.00 -11.20 -8.45
N TYR A 42 4.48 -11.25 -7.23
CA TYR A 42 4.82 -10.34 -6.15
C TYR A 42 5.51 -11.10 -5.03
N ARG A 43 6.54 -10.49 -4.43
CA ARG A 43 7.33 -11.07 -3.35
C ARG A 43 7.83 -10.00 -2.40
N ILE A 44 7.88 -10.31 -1.11
CA ILE A 44 8.46 -9.46 -0.06
C ILE A 44 9.13 -10.33 1.02
N PRO A 45 10.22 -9.86 1.65
CA PRO A 45 10.61 -10.36 2.95
C PRO A 45 9.59 -9.89 4.00
N LEU A 46 9.25 -10.77 4.95
CA LEU A 46 8.40 -10.42 6.08
C LEU A 46 9.24 -9.91 7.25
N ASP A 47 10.36 -10.56 7.54
CA ASP A 47 11.26 -10.24 8.64
C ASP A 47 12.62 -9.65 8.19
N PRO A 48 13.26 -8.79 9.02
CA PRO A 48 14.56 -8.21 8.71
C PRO A 48 15.70 -9.22 8.51
N GLU A 49 15.60 -10.40 9.12
CA GLU A 49 16.57 -11.48 8.99
C GLU A 49 16.39 -12.31 7.71
N GLY A 50 15.27 -12.13 6.99
CA GLY A 50 14.97 -12.82 5.73
C GLY A 50 14.62 -14.30 5.90
N THR A 51 14.20 -14.71 7.10
CA THR A 51 13.81 -16.10 7.41
C THR A 51 12.44 -16.47 6.85
N LEU A 52 11.57 -15.47 6.66
CA LEU A 52 10.22 -15.55 6.13
C LEU A 52 10.11 -14.69 4.88
N GLU A 53 9.68 -15.31 3.78
CA GLU A 53 9.41 -14.62 2.52
C GLU A 53 8.00 -14.95 2.06
N LEU A 54 7.21 -13.92 1.79
CA LEU A 54 5.88 -14.05 1.21
C LEU A 54 5.94 -13.77 -0.28
N SER A 55 5.40 -14.67 -1.08
CA SER A 55 5.07 -14.43 -2.47
C SER A 55 3.58 -14.60 -2.70
N TRP A 56 2.96 -13.79 -3.57
CA TRP A 56 1.52 -13.92 -3.83
C TRP A 56 1.14 -13.64 -5.28
N ASN A 57 -0.03 -14.15 -5.66
CA ASN A 57 -0.70 -13.94 -6.94
C ASN A 57 -2.19 -13.68 -6.69
N VAL A 58 -2.81 -12.83 -7.51
CA VAL A 58 -4.20 -12.40 -7.36
C VAL A 58 -5.02 -12.89 -8.55
N SER A 59 -6.16 -13.51 -8.29
CA SER A 59 -7.12 -13.90 -9.31
C SER A 59 -8.39 -13.07 -9.15
N TYR A 60 -8.52 -12.00 -9.94
CA TYR A 60 -9.70 -11.13 -9.92
C TYR A 60 -10.97 -11.85 -10.41
N THR A 61 -10.84 -12.78 -11.35
CA THR A 61 -12.00 -13.54 -11.88
C THR A 61 -12.60 -14.51 -10.86
N ARG A 62 -11.79 -14.99 -9.90
CA ARG A 62 -12.23 -15.87 -8.83
C ARG A 62 -12.34 -15.17 -7.48
N GLU A 63 -11.91 -13.92 -7.39
CA GLU A 63 -11.78 -13.14 -6.15
C GLU A 63 -10.97 -13.89 -5.07
N LEU A 64 -9.79 -14.40 -5.47
CA LEU A 64 -8.91 -15.21 -4.61
C LEU A 64 -7.47 -14.66 -4.62
N VAL A 65 -6.80 -14.75 -3.48
CA VAL A 65 -5.35 -14.59 -3.36
C VAL A 65 -4.71 -15.96 -3.12
N HIS A 66 -3.66 -16.26 -3.87
CA HIS A 66 -2.79 -17.41 -3.60
C HIS A 66 -1.52 -16.89 -2.93
N PHE A 67 -1.21 -17.43 -1.77
CA PHE A 67 -0.03 -17.10 -0.98
C PHE A 67 0.93 -18.27 -1.00
N GLN A 68 2.21 -17.97 -1.18
CA GLN A 68 3.31 -18.88 -0.96
C GLN A 68 4.22 -18.30 0.12
N LEU A 69 4.20 -18.92 1.30
CA LEU A 69 5.07 -18.57 2.42
C LEU A 69 6.27 -19.52 2.43
N LEU A 70 7.47 -18.96 2.25
CA LEU A 70 8.73 -19.68 2.40
C LEU A 70 9.30 -19.43 3.79
N VAL A 71 9.46 -20.49 4.56
CA VAL A 71 10.09 -20.50 5.88
C VAL A 71 11.45 -21.17 5.77
N ARG A 72 12.53 -20.37 5.77
CA ARG A 72 13.90 -20.88 5.59
C ARG A 72 14.33 -21.74 6.78
N GLU A 73 14.04 -21.26 7.98
CA GLU A 73 14.37 -21.93 9.24
C GLU A 73 13.12 -22.11 10.09
N LEU A 74 12.42 -23.23 9.91
CA LEU A 74 11.28 -23.57 10.76
C LEU A 74 11.78 -24.12 12.10
N LYS A 75 11.39 -23.44 13.18
CA LYS A 75 11.56 -23.95 14.55
C LYS A 75 10.38 -24.86 14.91
N ALA A 76 9.41 -24.40 15.68
CA ALA A 76 8.21 -25.18 15.99
C ALA A 76 7.02 -24.86 15.08
N GLY A 77 6.96 -23.66 14.52
CA GLY A 77 5.82 -23.23 13.73
C GLY A 77 5.90 -21.77 13.31
N VAL A 78 4.89 -21.32 12.58
CA VAL A 78 4.77 -19.97 12.04
C VAL A 78 3.30 -19.55 12.02
N LEU A 79 3.06 -18.28 12.29
CA LEU A 79 1.78 -17.60 12.12
C LEU A 79 1.94 -16.60 10.99
N PHE A 80 0.92 -16.50 10.14
CA PHE A 80 0.84 -15.50 9.10
C PHE A 80 -0.62 -15.10 8.90
N GLY A 81 -0.89 -13.81 8.76
CA GLY A 81 -2.26 -13.37 8.51
C GLY A 81 -2.38 -11.87 8.31
N MET A 82 -3.56 -11.33 8.61
CA MET A 82 -3.93 -9.95 8.37
C MET A 82 -4.72 -9.37 9.56
N SER A 83 -4.59 -8.06 9.80
CA SER A 83 -5.42 -7.34 10.77
C SER A 83 -5.64 -5.89 10.36
N ASP A 84 -6.53 -5.16 11.04
CA ASP A 84 -6.87 -3.77 10.64
C ASP A 84 -5.64 -2.86 10.59
N ARG A 85 -4.78 -2.89 11.62
CA ARG A 85 -3.62 -1.98 11.76
C ARG A 85 -2.29 -2.69 11.96
N GLY A 86 -2.23 -4.01 11.78
CA GLY A 86 -1.02 -4.82 11.94
C GLY A 86 -0.75 -5.27 13.38
N GLN A 87 -1.76 -5.20 14.25
CA GLN A 87 -1.74 -5.84 15.55
C GLN A 87 -2.02 -7.34 15.43
N LEU A 88 -1.56 -8.13 16.40
CA LEU A 88 -1.90 -9.55 16.47
C LEU A 88 -3.11 -9.83 17.35
N GLU A 89 -3.71 -8.81 17.94
CA GLU A 89 -5.06 -8.82 18.49
C GLU A 89 -6.08 -8.63 17.38
N ASP A 90 -7.22 -9.33 17.47
CA ASP A 90 -8.30 -9.28 16.48
C ASP A 90 -7.78 -9.51 15.04
N ALA A 91 -6.91 -10.51 14.88
CA ALA A 91 -6.27 -10.85 13.61
C ALA A 91 -6.84 -12.15 13.03
N ASP A 92 -6.88 -12.19 11.70
CA ASP A 92 -7.25 -13.35 10.88
C ASP A 92 -5.97 -14.05 10.40
N LEU A 93 -5.79 -15.33 10.74
CA LEU A 93 -4.49 -16.00 10.78
C LEU A 93 -4.51 -17.41 10.19
N ALA A 94 -3.59 -17.68 9.25
CA ALA A 94 -3.13 -19.03 8.95
C ALA A 94 -2.00 -19.44 9.91
N VAL A 95 -2.15 -20.59 10.58
CA VAL A 95 -1.18 -21.07 11.57
C VAL A 95 -0.66 -22.44 11.20
N LEU A 96 0.66 -22.59 11.17
CA LEU A 96 1.37 -23.87 11.17
C LEU A 96 1.99 -24.08 12.55
N TRP A 97 1.63 -25.14 13.26
CA TRP A 97 2.21 -25.47 14.56
C TRP A 97 2.49 -26.96 14.70
N THR A 98 3.27 -27.33 15.73
CA THR A 98 3.58 -28.73 16.06
C THR A 98 3.39 -28.99 17.54
N ASP A 99 2.88 -30.17 17.88
CA ASP A 99 2.85 -30.69 19.26
C ASP A 99 4.18 -31.38 19.66
N GLY A 100 5.12 -31.47 18.73
CA GLY A 100 6.40 -32.18 18.86
C GLY A 100 6.45 -33.45 18.02
N ASP A 101 5.31 -34.07 17.76
CA ASP A 101 5.19 -35.32 16.99
C ASP A 101 4.57 -35.07 15.60
N LYS A 102 3.54 -34.23 15.52
CA LYS A 102 2.77 -33.94 14.31
C LYS A 102 2.70 -32.43 14.07
N ALA A 103 2.77 -32.07 12.80
CA ALA A 103 2.52 -30.71 12.35
C ALA A 103 1.05 -30.56 11.89
N TYR A 104 0.46 -29.42 12.22
CA TYR A 104 -0.90 -29.04 11.91
C TYR A 104 -0.88 -27.72 11.16
N PHE A 105 -1.79 -27.55 10.20
CA PHE A 105 -2.08 -26.28 9.56
C PHE A 105 -3.56 -26.01 9.69
N GLY A 106 -3.94 -24.79 10.08
CA GLY A 106 -5.33 -24.42 10.25
C GLY A 106 -5.53 -22.91 10.14
N ASP A 107 -6.74 -22.57 9.72
CA ASP A 107 -7.29 -21.23 9.84
C ASP A 107 -7.67 -20.94 11.29
N ALA A 108 -7.32 -19.75 11.77
CA ALA A 108 -7.44 -19.33 13.15
C ALA A 108 -7.64 -17.82 13.22
N TRP A 109 -8.16 -17.36 14.36
CA TRP A 109 -8.23 -15.94 14.66
C TRP A 109 -7.71 -15.70 16.07
N SER A 110 -7.24 -14.50 16.33
CA SER A 110 -6.82 -14.06 17.66
C SER A 110 -7.84 -13.11 18.27
N ASP A 111 -8.06 -13.22 19.58
CA ASP A 111 -8.91 -12.27 20.30
C ASP A 111 -8.14 -11.01 20.75
N GLN A 112 -8.86 -10.08 21.41
CA GLN A 112 -8.31 -8.85 21.99
C GLN A 112 -7.18 -9.05 23.01
N ARG A 113 -6.93 -10.28 23.47
CA ARG A 113 -5.84 -10.62 24.40
C ARG A 113 -4.70 -11.37 23.68
N GLY A 114 -4.76 -11.49 22.36
CA GLY A 114 -3.79 -12.23 21.55
C GLY A 114 -3.90 -13.75 21.70
N GLN A 115 -4.99 -14.26 22.28
CA GLN A 115 -5.19 -15.70 22.43
C GLN A 115 -5.69 -16.26 21.10
N LEU A 116 -5.06 -17.33 20.60
CA LEU A 116 -5.48 -17.98 19.36
C LEU A 116 -6.66 -18.93 19.59
N HIS A 117 -7.56 -18.95 18.61
CA HIS A 117 -8.72 -19.82 18.53
C HIS A 117 -8.80 -20.40 17.12
N LEU A 118 -9.10 -21.70 17.01
CA LEU A 118 -9.28 -22.32 15.70
C LEU A 118 -10.56 -21.79 15.06
N ASP A 119 -10.51 -21.48 13.76
CA ASP A 119 -11.69 -21.02 13.05
C ASP A 119 -12.61 -22.20 12.65
N PRO A 120 -13.91 -22.18 13.01
CA PRO A 120 -14.86 -23.16 12.52
C PRO A 120 -14.99 -23.19 11.00
N GLN A 121 -14.78 -22.06 10.32
CA GLN A 121 -14.73 -21.92 8.88
C GLN A 121 -13.26 -21.84 8.44
N GLN A 122 -12.87 -22.65 7.45
CA GLN A 122 -11.48 -22.72 7.00
C GLN A 122 -11.36 -21.98 5.67
N ASP A 123 -11.16 -20.67 5.75
CA ASP A 123 -11.06 -19.71 4.66
C ASP A 123 -9.64 -19.66 4.07
N TYR A 124 -8.61 -19.81 4.91
CA TYR A 124 -7.26 -20.16 4.49
C TYR A 124 -7.16 -21.66 4.15
N GLN A 125 -7.11 -21.97 2.86
CA GLN A 125 -7.05 -23.36 2.37
C GLN A 125 -5.65 -23.76 1.93
N LEU A 126 -5.01 -24.69 2.65
CA LEU A 126 -3.72 -25.27 2.27
C LEU A 126 -3.85 -26.09 0.99
N LEU A 127 -3.02 -25.78 0.00
CA LEU A 127 -2.96 -26.48 -1.28
C LEU A 127 -1.74 -27.39 -1.35
N ARG A 128 -0.59 -26.96 -0.80
CA ARG A 128 0.66 -27.72 -0.81
C ARG A 128 1.57 -27.28 0.32
N ALA A 129 2.19 -28.25 0.99
CA ALA A 129 3.32 -28.03 1.90
C ALA A 129 4.50 -28.88 1.40
N GLN A 130 5.63 -28.25 1.12
CA GLN A 130 6.79 -28.93 0.53
C GLN A 130 8.09 -28.41 1.12
N ARG A 131 8.96 -29.32 1.59
CA ARG A 131 10.34 -28.99 1.89
C ARG A 131 11.14 -28.84 0.60
N THR A 132 11.84 -27.72 0.49
CA THR A 132 12.74 -27.39 -0.61
C THR A 132 14.15 -27.15 -0.04
N PRO A 133 15.20 -27.10 -0.86
CA PRO A 133 16.53 -26.71 -0.40
C PRO A 133 16.58 -25.31 0.25
N ALA A 134 15.63 -24.43 -0.08
CA ALA A 134 15.55 -23.08 0.47
C ALA A 134 14.77 -23.00 1.80
N GLY A 135 14.03 -24.04 2.18
CA GLY A 135 13.14 -24.03 3.35
C GLY A 135 11.81 -24.77 3.12
N LEU A 136 10.91 -24.68 4.10
CA LEU A 136 9.53 -25.15 3.97
C LEU A 136 8.71 -24.13 3.18
N SER A 137 8.13 -24.57 2.06
CA SER A 137 7.20 -23.77 1.26
C SER A 137 5.76 -24.21 1.55
N LEU A 138 4.93 -23.25 1.97
CA LEU A 138 3.49 -23.41 2.21
C LEU A 138 2.73 -22.62 1.14
N LEU A 139 1.97 -23.32 0.31
CA LEU A 139 1.06 -22.73 -0.67
C LEU A 139 -0.37 -22.90 -0.19
N PHE A 140 -1.06 -21.78 0.01
CA PHE A 140 -2.45 -21.74 0.43
C PHE A 140 -3.19 -20.62 -0.32
N LYS A 141 -4.52 -20.64 -0.28
CA LYS A 141 -5.37 -19.62 -0.90
C LYS A 141 -6.41 -19.09 0.08
N ARG A 142 -6.88 -17.88 -0.16
CA ARG A 142 -7.97 -17.24 0.60
C ARG A 142 -8.84 -16.38 -0.34
N PRO A 143 -10.17 -16.40 -0.19
CA PRO A 143 -11.06 -15.45 -0.86
C PRO A 143 -10.78 -13.99 -0.46
N PHE A 144 -11.22 -13.03 -1.27
CA PHE A 144 -11.15 -11.62 -0.89
C PHE A 144 -12.07 -11.31 0.30
N SER A 145 -13.29 -11.84 0.22
CA SER A 145 -14.34 -11.71 1.24
C SER A 145 -14.87 -13.10 1.57
N THR A 146 -15.21 -13.31 2.84
CA THR A 146 -15.82 -14.53 3.35
C THR A 146 -17.16 -14.19 3.99
N CYS A 147 -17.89 -15.20 4.47
CA CYS A 147 -19.11 -14.99 5.25
C CYS A 147 -18.84 -14.96 6.76
N ASP A 148 -17.59 -15.15 7.19
CA ASP A 148 -17.21 -15.09 8.59
C ASP A 148 -16.98 -13.62 8.99
N PRO A 149 -17.69 -13.08 9.99
CA PRO A 149 -17.50 -11.70 10.44
C PRO A 149 -16.17 -11.45 11.18
N ARG A 150 -15.40 -12.50 11.50
CA ARG A 150 -14.08 -12.42 12.15
C ARG A 150 -12.95 -12.28 11.13
N ASP A 151 -13.22 -12.60 9.88
CA ASP A 151 -12.25 -12.56 8.81
C ASP A 151 -11.95 -11.15 8.34
N TYR A 152 -10.71 -10.95 7.91
CA TYR A 152 -10.27 -9.70 7.34
C TYR A 152 -10.85 -9.49 5.93
N LEU A 153 -11.52 -8.37 5.66
CA LEU A 153 -11.96 -8.06 4.29
C LEU A 153 -10.76 -7.59 3.44
N ILE A 154 -10.37 -8.36 2.42
CA ILE A 154 -9.35 -7.93 1.46
C ILE A 154 -10.02 -7.02 0.43
N GLU A 155 -9.79 -5.72 0.55
CA GLU A 155 -10.26 -4.70 -0.38
C GLU A 155 -9.12 -3.87 -1.00
N ASP A 156 -9.48 -2.89 -1.82
CA ASP A 156 -8.52 -1.94 -2.37
C ASP A 156 -7.90 -1.10 -1.26
N GLY A 157 -6.58 -1.00 -1.26
CA GLY A 157 -5.89 -0.27 -0.22
C GLY A 157 -4.60 -0.94 0.23
N THR A 158 -4.16 -0.49 1.40
CA THR A 158 -3.11 -1.13 2.17
C THR A 158 -3.68 -2.36 2.85
N VAL A 159 -2.87 -3.41 3.00
CA VAL A 159 -3.14 -4.58 3.83
C VAL A 159 -2.00 -4.67 4.83
N HIS A 160 -2.35 -4.79 6.11
CA HIS A 160 -1.39 -5.03 7.17
C HIS A 160 -1.24 -6.53 7.38
N LEU A 161 -0.13 -7.07 6.89
CA LEU A 161 0.26 -8.44 7.14
C LEU A 161 0.89 -8.54 8.52
N VAL A 162 0.54 -9.58 9.24
CA VAL A 162 1.12 -9.92 10.53
C VAL A 162 1.76 -11.30 10.45
N TYR A 163 2.87 -11.48 11.15
CA TYR A 163 3.55 -12.75 11.21
C TYR A 163 4.14 -12.99 12.60
N GLY A 164 4.38 -14.27 12.91
CA GLY A 164 5.06 -14.65 14.13
C GLY A 164 5.74 -16.01 14.00
N ILE A 165 6.79 -16.22 14.80
CA ILE A 165 7.55 -17.48 14.82
C ILE A 165 7.28 -18.19 16.14
N LEU A 166 6.94 -19.48 16.07
CA LEU A 166 6.83 -20.34 17.24
C LEU A 166 8.19 -20.98 17.49
N GLU A 167 8.84 -20.57 18.58
CA GLU A 167 10.17 -21.05 18.98
C GLU A 167 10.13 -22.48 19.55
N GLN A 168 9.01 -22.87 20.17
CA GLN A 168 8.83 -24.15 20.85
C GLN A 168 7.50 -24.81 20.48
N PRO A 169 7.39 -26.15 20.56
CA PRO A 169 6.13 -26.86 20.31
C PRO A 169 5.04 -26.48 21.32
N PHE A 170 3.78 -26.56 20.88
CA PHE A 170 2.60 -26.30 21.70
C PHE A 170 1.61 -27.46 21.54
N ALA A 171 1.06 -27.95 22.66
CA ALA A 171 0.16 -29.11 22.67
C ALA A 171 -1.17 -28.86 21.93
N SER A 172 -1.62 -27.60 21.86
CA SER A 172 -2.79 -27.19 21.08
C SER A 172 -2.64 -25.74 20.62
N LEU A 173 -3.50 -25.32 19.69
CA LEU A 173 -3.52 -23.94 19.19
C LEU A 173 -3.85 -22.95 20.31
N GLU A 174 -4.78 -23.32 21.20
CA GLU A 174 -5.22 -22.50 22.33
C GLU A 174 -4.14 -22.35 23.42
N ALA A 175 -3.05 -23.12 23.35
CA ALA A 175 -1.90 -22.90 24.23
C ALA A 175 -1.00 -21.74 23.74
N ILE A 176 -1.20 -21.26 22.51
CA ILE A 176 -0.42 -20.20 21.90
C ILE A 176 -1.04 -18.85 22.23
N ASN A 177 -0.25 -17.97 22.83
CA ASN A 177 -0.59 -16.57 23.01
C ASN A 177 0.41 -15.70 22.25
N THR A 178 -0.10 -14.84 21.36
CA THR A 178 0.72 -14.01 20.48
C THR A 178 1.57 -12.98 21.23
N SER A 179 1.17 -12.57 22.43
CA SER A 179 1.92 -11.61 23.25
C SER A 179 3.29 -12.13 23.71
N ALA A 180 3.48 -13.45 23.69
CA ALA A 180 4.72 -14.11 24.10
C ALA A 180 5.63 -14.48 22.91
N LEU A 181 5.24 -14.12 21.68
CA LEU A 181 5.93 -14.52 20.46
C LEU A 181 6.81 -13.40 19.92
N GLN A 182 7.85 -13.79 19.16
CA GLN A 182 8.53 -12.86 18.26
C GLN A 182 7.63 -12.67 17.04
N THR A 183 7.19 -11.43 16.84
CA THR A 183 6.18 -11.06 15.87
C THR A 183 6.63 -9.86 15.06
N GLY A 184 5.98 -9.63 13.93
CA GLY A 184 6.20 -8.44 13.14
C GLY A 184 5.02 -8.13 12.24
N LEU A 185 5.11 -6.97 11.62
CA LEU A 185 4.11 -6.47 10.69
C LEU A 185 4.80 -6.13 9.38
N GLN A 186 4.10 -6.33 8.26
CA GLN A 186 4.52 -5.78 6.99
C GLN A 186 3.32 -5.18 6.25
N ARG A 187 3.51 -4.02 5.63
CA ARG A 187 2.45 -3.35 4.86
C ARG A 187 2.68 -3.57 3.38
N VAL A 188 1.62 -3.96 2.68
CA VAL A 188 1.62 -4.15 1.23
C VAL A 188 0.31 -3.68 0.64
N GLN A 189 0.27 -3.45 -0.67
CA GLN A 189 -0.97 -3.50 -1.43
C GLN A 189 -1.12 -4.91 -1.99
N LEU A 190 -2.07 -5.68 -1.46
CA LEU A 190 -2.27 -7.07 -1.87
C LEU A 190 -2.92 -7.16 -3.25
N LEU A 191 -3.98 -6.37 -3.48
CA LEU A 191 -4.68 -6.27 -4.75
C LEU A 191 -3.95 -5.31 -5.70
N LYS A 192 -3.01 -5.84 -6.48
CA LYS A 192 -2.23 -5.08 -7.46
C LYS A 192 -2.97 -5.02 -8.81
N PRO A 193 -3.04 -3.85 -9.48
CA PRO A 193 -3.68 -3.73 -10.79
C PRO A 193 -2.95 -4.57 -11.86
N ASP A 194 -3.72 -5.14 -12.79
CA ASP A 194 -3.17 -5.74 -14.00
C ASP A 194 -2.81 -4.62 -14.99
N ILE A 195 -1.56 -4.17 -14.94
CA ILE A 195 -1.06 -3.05 -15.75
C ILE A 195 -0.43 -3.60 -17.04
N SER A 196 -0.84 -3.07 -18.19
CA SER A 196 -0.10 -3.25 -19.44
C SER A 196 1.22 -2.51 -19.37
N VAL A 197 2.35 -3.22 -19.47
CA VAL A 197 3.67 -2.58 -19.51
C VAL A 197 3.85 -1.93 -20.90
N PRO A 198 3.92 -0.60 -20.97
CA PRO A 198 4.06 0.10 -22.24
C PRO A 198 5.49 -0.04 -22.78
N ALA A 199 5.64 0.01 -24.10
CA ALA A 199 6.95 -0.01 -24.71
C ALA A 199 7.74 1.27 -24.33
N LEU A 200 8.99 1.08 -23.93
CA LEU A 200 9.90 2.20 -23.67
C LEU A 200 10.46 2.72 -25.00
N PRO A 201 10.53 4.05 -25.21
CA PRO A 201 11.15 4.64 -26.38
C PRO A 201 12.60 4.15 -26.59
N PRO A 202 13.08 3.96 -27.83
CA PRO A 202 14.44 3.45 -28.09
C PRO A 202 15.58 4.31 -27.54
N ASP A 203 15.33 5.61 -27.34
CA ASP A 203 16.28 6.59 -26.80
C ASP A 203 16.20 6.72 -25.26
N THR A 204 15.51 5.80 -24.59
CA THR A 204 15.38 5.80 -23.12
C THR A 204 16.76 5.66 -22.46
N ARG A 205 17.03 6.56 -21.51
CA ARG A 205 18.21 6.61 -20.65
C ARG A 205 17.81 6.45 -19.19
N THR A 206 18.78 6.17 -18.33
CA THR A 206 18.57 6.02 -16.89
C THR A 206 19.31 7.09 -16.09
N MET A 207 18.75 7.45 -14.93
CA MET A 207 19.35 8.30 -13.92
C MET A 207 19.05 7.70 -12.55
N GLU A 208 20.07 7.55 -11.71
CA GLU A 208 19.90 7.03 -10.35
C GLU A 208 19.93 8.17 -9.33
N VAL A 209 18.90 8.25 -8.50
CA VAL A 209 18.81 9.19 -7.38
C VAL A 209 18.93 8.36 -6.11
N ARG A 210 20.13 8.32 -5.51
CA ARG A 210 20.48 7.41 -4.41
C ARG A 210 21.00 8.15 -3.19
N ALA A 211 20.68 7.65 -2.01
CA ALA A 211 21.24 8.16 -0.77
C ALA A 211 22.76 7.87 -0.69
N PRO A 212 23.56 8.76 -0.07
CA PRO A 212 25.02 8.59 -0.02
C PRO A 212 25.43 7.74 1.18
N ASP A 213 25.69 6.44 0.98
CA ASP A 213 26.26 5.49 1.96
C ASP A 213 25.89 5.82 3.42
N VAL A 214 24.58 5.85 3.65
CA VAL A 214 23.94 6.28 4.90
C VAL A 214 24.15 5.21 5.96
N LEU A 215 24.64 5.61 7.12
CA LEU A 215 24.57 4.78 8.31
C LEU A 215 23.15 4.86 8.87
N VAL A 216 22.34 3.82 8.66
CA VAL A 216 20.95 3.78 9.10
C VAL A 216 20.90 3.88 10.63
N PRO A 217 20.16 4.85 11.20
CA PRO A 217 20.04 4.96 12.64
C PRO A 217 19.42 3.72 13.29
N GLY A 218 19.89 3.37 14.49
CA GLY A 218 19.30 2.32 15.35
C GLY A 218 17.97 2.74 15.99
N GLN A 219 17.15 3.49 15.27
CA GLN A 219 15.81 3.90 15.67
C GLN A 219 14.80 3.07 14.89
N GLU A 220 13.64 2.84 15.49
CA GLU A 220 12.58 2.02 14.89
C GLU A 220 12.05 2.58 13.57
N THR A 221 11.96 3.90 13.46
CA THR A 221 11.47 4.62 12.30
C THR A 221 12.42 5.78 12.02
N THR A 222 12.90 5.90 10.77
CA THR A 222 13.73 7.04 10.34
C THR A 222 13.31 7.47 8.94
N TYR A 223 13.05 8.77 8.77
CA TYR A 223 12.90 9.40 7.46
C TYR A 223 14.19 10.14 7.13
N TRP A 224 14.89 9.72 6.08
CA TRP A 224 16.18 10.27 5.69
C TRP A 224 16.05 11.10 4.41
N CYS A 225 16.43 12.37 4.49
CA CYS A 225 16.36 13.31 3.38
C CYS A 225 17.77 13.53 2.80
N TYR A 226 17.88 13.45 1.48
CA TYR A 226 19.10 13.69 0.72
C TYR A 226 18.82 14.64 -0.46
N VAL A 227 19.67 15.64 -0.66
CA VAL A 227 19.56 16.58 -1.78
C VAL A 227 20.58 16.24 -2.85
N THR A 228 20.14 16.19 -4.11
CA THR A 228 21.00 16.03 -5.28
C THR A 228 20.57 16.97 -6.41
N GLU A 229 21.34 17.03 -7.47
CA GLU A 229 21.14 17.96 -8.58
C GLU A 229 21.21 17.25 -9.93
N LEU A 230 20.35 17.68 -10.87
CA LEU A 230 20.45 17.31 -12.27
C LEU A 230 21.78 17.82 -12.86
N PRO A 231 22.36 17.12 -13.85
CA PRO A 231 23.57 17.58 -14.53
C PRO A 231 23.46 19.01 -15.07
N GLY A 232 24.59 19.73 -15.12
CA GLY A 232 24.63 21.06 -15.72
C GLY A 232 24.15 21.05 -17.17
N GLY A 233 23.23 21.96 -17.52
CA GLY A 233 22.66 22.04 -18.87
C GLY A 233 21.69 20.93 -19.24
N PHE A 234 21.12 20.21 -18.26
CA PHE A 234 20.16 19.13 -18.50
C PHE A 234 18.89 19.65 -19.21
N SER A 235 18.70 19.21 -20.46
CA SER A 235 17.56 19.59 -21.29
C SER A 235 16.26 18.95 -20.80
N ARG A 236 15.13 19.42 -21.34
CA ARG A 236 13.81 18.84 -21.03
C ARG A 236 13.72 17.40 -21.54
N HIS A 237 13.21 16.52 -20.68
CA HIS A 237 12.94 15.11 -20.98
C HIS A 237 11.60 14.68 -20.36
N HIS A 238 11.09 13.51 -20.77
CA HIS A 238 10.00 12.81 -20.09
C HIS A 238 10.52 11.64 -19.29
N ILE A 239 10.20 11.57 -18.00
CA ILE A 239 10.25 10.32 -17.22
C ILE A 239 9.09 9.45 -17.70
N VAL A 240 9.39 8.22 -18.11
CA VAL A 240 8.41 7.26 -18.65
C VAL A 240 8.28 5.99 -17.81
N MET A 241 9.23 5.76 -16.90
CA MET A 241 9.23 4.64 -15.97
C MET A 241 10.14 4.98 -14.78
N TYR A 242 9.86 4.42 -13.61
CA TYR A 242 10.83 4.40 -12.51
C TYR A 242 10.74 3.10 -11.72
N GLU A 243 11.83 2.71 -11.08
CA GLU A 243 11.91 1.50 -10.27
C GLU A 243 12.82 1.70 -9.05
N PRO A 244 12.66 0.91 -7.98
CA PRO A 244 13.50 1.02 -6.80
C PRO A 244 14.92 0.50 -7.08
N ILE A 245 15.88 1.06 -6.36
CA ILE A 245 17.21 0.48 -6.15
C ILE A 245 17.34 0.30 -4.64
N VAL A 246 17.26 -0.94 -4.16
CA VAL A 246 17.45 -1.23 -2.74
C VAL A 246 18.81 -1.89 -2.56
N THR A 247 19.57 -1.44 -1.56
CA THR A 247 20.84 -2.08 -1.17
C THR A 247 20.57 -3.50 -0.70
N GLU A 248 21.34 -4.46 -1.23
CA GLU A 248 21.23 -5.88 -0.87
C GLU A 248 21.37 -6.08 0.65
N GLY A 249 20.44 -6.82 1.24
CA GLY A 249 20.35 -7.06 2.69
C GLY A 249 19.59 -5.99 3.47
N ASN A 250 19.07 -4.94 2.81
CA ASN A 250 18.22 -3.90 3.39
C ASN A 250 16.78 -3.93 2.83
N GLU A 251 16.39 -4.97 2.09
CA GLU A 251 15.07 -5.10 1.44
C GLU A 251 13.91 -5.03 2.44
N ALA A 252 14.10 -5.54 3.65
CA ALA A 252 13.13 -5.45 4.73
C ALA A 252 13.19 -4.14 5.52
N LEU A 253 14.30 -3.39 5.41
CA LEU A 253 14.52 -2.13 6.13
C LEU A 253 13.98 -0.93 5.36
N VAL A 254 14.19 -0.89 4.05
CA VAL A 254 13.73 0.22 3.19
C VAL A 254 12.25 0.03 2.91
N HIS A 255 11.41 0.76 3.64
CA HIS A 255 9.97 0.56 3.61
C HIS A 255 9.28 1.38 2.51
N HIS A 256 9.73 2.63 2.29
CA HIS A 256 9.36 3.43 1.11
C HIS A 256 10.42 4.48 0.76
N MET A 257 10.35 5.00 -0.48
CA MET A 257 11.25 6.02 -1.02
C MET A 257 10.47 7.00 -1.90
N GLU A 258 10.85 8.27 -1.86
CA GLU A 258 10.24 9.32 -2.69
C GLU A 258 11.30 10.26 -3.27
N VAL A 259 11.15 10.65 -4.52
CA VAL A 259 11.97 11.68 -5.19
C VAL A 259 11.09 12.88 -5.46
N PHE A 260 11.44 14.01 -4.87
CA PHE A 260 10.79 15.29 -5.08
C PHE A 260 11.64 16.21 -5.94
N GLN A 261 10.99 17.05 -6.74
CA GLN A 261 11.58 18.21 -7.35
C GLN A 261 11.29 19.46 -6.51
N CYS A 262 12.30 20.31 -6.36
CA CYS A 262 12.16 21.59 -5.69
C CYS A 262 11.39 22.60 -6.55
N ALA A 263 10.83 23.63 -5.92
CA ALA A 263 10.19 24.74 -6.63
C ALA A 263 11.18 25.39 -7.64
N ALA A 264 10.68 25.75 -8.82
CA ALA A 264 11.49 26.27 -9.93
C ALA A 264 12.12 27.65 -9.61
N GLU A 265 11.52 28.40 -8.70
CA GLU A 265 11.95 29.73 -8.26
C GLU A 265 13.15 29.66 -7.31
N LEU A 266 13.51 28.48 -6.81
CA LEU A 266 14.67 28.32 -5.93
C LEU A 266 15.97 28.31 -6.72
N GLU A 267 16.69 29.43 -6.68
CA GLU A 267 18.01 29.56 -7.31
C GLU A 267 19.08 28.62 -6.72
N SER A 268 18.98 28.36 -5.41
CA SER A 268 19.89 27.49 -4.67
C SER A 268 19.20 26.72 -3.55
N VAL A 269 19.53 25.43 -3.44
CA VAL A 269 19.14 24.55 -2.35
C VAL A 269 20.42 24.04 -1.67
N PRO A 270 20.60 24.19 -0.35
CA PRO A 270 21.77 23.66 0.32
C PRO A 270 21.84 22.15 0.20
N GLN A 271 23.06 21.63 -0.01
CA GLN A 271 23.34 20.21 0.09
C GLN A 271 22.97 19.72 1.50
N PHE A 272 22.29 18.58 1.58
CA PHE A 272 21.80 18.02 2.83
C PHE A 272 21.73 16.49 2.72
N SER A 273 22.15 15.80 3.77
CA SER A 273 21.94 14.38 3.98
C SER A 273 21.75 14.15 5.47
N GLY A 274 20.56 13.73 5.89
CA GLY A 274 20.24 13.55 7.31
C GLY A 274 18.75 13.32 7.55
N PRO A 275 18.35 13.14 8.82
CA PRO A 275 16.96 12.97 9.19
C PRO A 275 16.08 14.14 8.71
N CYS A 276 14.93 13.85 8.11
CA CYS A 276 14.00 14.82 7.54
C CYS A 276 13.34 15.72 8.61
N ASP A 277 13.30 15.27 9.86
CA ASP A 277 12.78 15.97 11.03
C ASP A 277 13.86 16.72 11.82
N SER A 278 15.13 16.64 11.38
CA SER A 278 16.24 17.32 12.04
C SER A 278 16.05 18.83 12.07
N LYS A 279 16.32 19.46 13.24
CA LYS A 279 16.40 20.93 13.36
C LYS A 279 17.46 21.55 12.47
N MET A 280 18.42 20.76 11.98
CA MET A 280 19.45 21.20 11.04
C MET A 280 18.99 21.15 9.58
N LYS A 281 17.82 20.57 9.28
CA LYS A 281 17.27 20.55 7.93
C LYS A 281 17.01 21.98 7.45
N PRO A 282 17.55 22.41 6.29
CA PRO A 282 17.30 23.76 5.79
C PRO A 282 15.82 23.96 5.46
N ALA A 283 15.25 25.07 5.93
CA ALA A 283 13.82 25.40 5.71
C ALA A 283 13.43 25.41 4.22
N ARG A 284 14.37 25.72 3.32
CA ARG A 284 14.13 25.70 1.86
C ARG A 284 13.71 24.32 1.34
N LEU A 285 14.13 23.22 1.97
CA LEU A 285 13.74 21.87 1.56
C LEU A 285 12.23 21.62 1.76
N ASN A 286 11.56 22.43 2.58
CA ASN A 286 10.11 22.37 2.72
C ASN A 286 9.41 22.81 1.43
N HIS A 287 10.09 23.38 0.44
CA HIS A 287 9.53 23.73 -0.88
C HIS A 287 9.88 22.69 -1.97
N CYS A 288 10.44 21.54 -1.59
CA CYS A 288 10.62 20.40 -2.49
C CYS A 288 9.49 19.40 -2.26
N ARG A 289 8.41 19.59 -3.01
CA ARG A 289 7.14 18.86 -2.82
C ARG A 289 6.60 18.24 -4.11
N HIS A 290 7.14 18.60 -5.26
CA HIS A 290 6.66 18.06 -6.54
C HIS A 290 7.15 16.61 -6.68
N VAL A 291 6.30 15.62 -6.41
CA VAL A 291 6.69 14.20 -6.36
C VAL A 291 6.98 13.67 -7.76
N LEU A 292 8.24 13.45 -8.12
CA LEU A 292 8.60 12.84 -9.40
C LEU A 292 8.39 11.32 -9.43
N ALA A 293 8.67 10.67 -8.30
CA ALA A 293 8.56 9.22 -8.14
C ALA A 293 8.36 8.86 -6.66
N ALA A 294 7.64 7.77 -6.40
CA ALA A 294 7.47 7.19 -5.08
C ALA A 294 7.34 5.67 -5.19
N TRP A 295 7.96 4.95 -4.27
CA TRP A 295 7.97 3.50 -4.23
C TRP A 295 7.79 3.02 -2.80
N ALA A 296 7.07 1.93 -2.59
CA ALA A 296 6.99 1.24 -1.30
C ALA A 296 7.17 -0.27 -1.46
N LEU A 297 7.44 -0.94 -0.33
CA LEU A 297 7.69 -2.37 -0.29
C LEU A 297 6.62 -3.19 -1.02
N GLY A 298 7.05 -4.14 -1.85
CA GLY A 298 6.17 -4.99 -2.66
C GLY A 298 5.68 -4.33 -3.97
N ALA A 299 5.92 -3.04 -4.19
CA ALA A 299 5.66 -2.41 -5.48
C ALA A 299 6.72 -2.82 -6.52
N LYS A 300 6.27 -3.02 -7.76
CA LYS A 300 7.14 -3.20 -8.92
C LYS A 300 7.53 -1.83 -9.50
N ALA A 301 8.23 -1.84 -10.63
CA ALA A 301 8.42 -0.65 -11.44
C ALA A 301 7.07 0.03 -11.77
N PHE A 302 7.07 1.35 -11.75
CA PHE A 302 5.97 2.18 -12.17
C PHE A 302 6.16 2.58 -13.63
N TYR A 303 5.10 2.49 -14.43
CA TYR A 303 5.13 2.84 -15.84
C TYR A 303 4.13 3.96 -16.12
N TYR A 304 4.60 5.02 -16.78
CA TYR A 304 3.70 6.05 -17.29
C TYR A 304 2.93 5.53 -18.51
N PRO A 305 1.66 5.92 -18.71
CA PRO A 305 0.86 5.54 -19.90
C PRO A 305 1.51 5.95 -21.22
N GLU A 306 1.29 5.22 -22.31
CA GLU A 306 1.91 5.51 -23.63
C GLU A 306 1.63 6.93 -24.14
N GLU A 307 0.51 7.51 -23.71
CA GLU A 307 0.08 8.85 -24.06
C GLU A 307 0.90 9.94 -23.37
N ALA A 308 1.52 9.66 -22.22
CA ALA A 308 2.10 10.69 -21.37
C ALA A 308 3.44 10.31 -20.70
N GLY A 309 4.24 11.33 -20.40
CA GLY A 309 5.44 11.22 -19.57
C GLY A 309 5.59 12.43 -18.67
N LEU A 310 6.23 12.27 -17.50
CA LEU A 310 6.41 13.39 -16.56
C LEU A 310 7.59 14.26 -17.01
N ALA A 311 7.33 15.52 -17.28
CA ALA A 311 8.37 16.45 -17.73
C ALA A 311 9.31 16.86 -16.59
N PHE A 312 10.62 16.80 -16.85
CA PHE A 312 11.65 17.32 -15.95
C PHE A 312 12.86 17.86 -16.72
N GLY A 313 13.59 18.79 -16.12
CA GLY A 313 14.70 19.48 -16.78
C GLY A 313 14.26 20.56 -17.77
N GLY A 314 15.23 21.23 -18.38
CA GLY A 314 14.97 22.36 -19.27
C GLY A 314 14.63 23.67 -18.55
N ALA A 315 14.37 24.72 -19.34
CA ALA A 315 14.07 26.04 -18.81
C ALA A 315 12.76 26.04 -18.00
N GLY A 316 12.77 26.73 -16.84
CA GLY A 316 11.61 26.80 -15.95
C GLY A 316 11.40 25.57 -15.05
N SER A 317 12.28 24.57 -15.12
CA SER A 317 12.27 23.40 -14.23
C SER A 317 13.39 23.49 -13.19
N SER A 318 13.13 23.09 -11.94
CA SER A 318 14.18 23.06 -10.92
C SER A 318 15.17 21.94 -11.18
N ARG A 319 16.46 22.22 -11.02
CA ARG A 319 17.52 21.19 -11.08
C ARG A 319 17.69 20.41 -9.79
N PHE A 320 17.12 20.89 -8.68
CA PHE A 320 17.33 20.32 -7.36
C PHE A 320 16.28 19.23 -7.10
N LEU A 321 16.77 18.05 -6.72
CA LEU A 321 15.98 16.90 -6.34
C LEU A 321 16.20 16.60 -4.85
N ARG A 322 15.14 16.18 -4.16
CA ARG A 322 15.20 15.67 -2.80
C ARG A 322 14.78 14.21 -2.82
N LEU A 323 15.66 13.30 -2.42
CA LEU A 323 15.32 11.93 -2.08
C LEU A 323 14.90 11.88 -0.61
N GLU A 324 13.83 11.16 -0.33
CA GLU A 324 13.40 10.78 1.00
C GLU A 324 13.35 9.25 1.09
N VAL A 325 14.04 8.66 2.06
CA VAL A 325 14.04 7.22 2.30
C VAL A 325 13.50 6.96 3.70
N HIS A 326 12.45 6.16 3.80
CA HIS A 326 11.89 5.75 5.08
C HIS A 326 12.40 4.34 5.44
N TYR A 327 13.18 4.29 6.51
CA TYR A 327 13.67 3.06 7.12
C TYR A 327 12.74 2.63 8.25
N HIS A 328 12.20 1.41 8.15
CA HIS A 328 11.53 0.72 9.24
C HIS A 328 12.49 -0.34 9.81
N ASN A 329 13.01 -0.10 11.02
CA ASN A 329 14.03 -0.92 11.67
C ASN A 329 13.51 -1.42 13.03
N PRO A 330 12.51 -2.33 13.04
CA PRO A 330 11.85 -2.78 14.27
C PRO A 330 12.82 -3.39 15.29
N LEU A 331 13.90 -4.03 14.80
CA LEU A 331 14.94 -4.63 15.63
C LEU A 331 16.01 -3.63 16.10
N ARG A 332 15.92 -2.35 15.71
CA ARG A 332 16.87 -1.28 16.05
C ARG A 332 18.33 -1.67 15.79
N MET A 333 18.55 -2.40 14.69
CA MET A 333 19.87 -2.85 14.27
C MET A 333 20.81 -1.65 14.07
N GLN A 334 22.07 -1.82 14.44
CA GLN A 334 23.12 -0.81 14.27
C GLN A 334 24.12 -1.25 13.20
N GLY A 335 24.91 -0.31 12.69
CA GLY A 335 26.01 -0.60 11.75
C GLY A 335 25.55 -0.92 10.32
N ARG A 336 24.25 -0.87 10.02
CA ARG A 336 23.71 -1.07 8.68
C ARG A 336 23.98 0.16 7.81
N ARG A 337 24.61 -0.08 6.66
CA ARG A 337 24.87 0.93 5.64
C ARG A 337 23.89 0.77 4.48
N ASP A 338 23.44 1.88 3.94
CA ASP A 338 22.45 1.92 2.88
C ASP A 338 22.81 2.94 1.80
N SER A 339 22.56 2.59 0.54
CA SER A 339 22.64 3.52 -0.59
C SER A 339 21.45 3.30 -1.51
N SER A 340 20.27 3.08 -0.92
CA SER A 340 19.04 2.86 -1.65
C SER A 340 18.55 4.16 -2.31
N GLY A 341 17.69 4.02 -3.30
CA GLY A 341 17.16 5.14 -4.07
C GLY A 341 16.20 4.70 -5.18
N ILE A 342 15.96 5.60 -6.13
CA ILE A 342 15.07 5.34 -7.27
C ILE A 342 15.84 5.52 -8.58
N ARG A 343 15.66 4.59 -9.52
CA ARG A 343 16.11 4.71 -10.90
C ARG A 343 14.99 5.32 -11.74
N LEU A 344 15.26 6.46 -12.37
CA LEU A 344 14.39 7.11 -13.32
C LEU A 344 14.78 6.70 -14.74
N TYR A 345 13.78 6.31 -15.54
CA TYR A 345 13.93 6.04 -16.97
C TYR A 345 13.30 7.20 -17.74
N TYR A 346 14.09 7.86 -18.57
CA TYR A 346 13.68 9.07 -19.26
C TYR A 346 14.07 9.09 -20.73
N THR A 347 13.32 9.83 -21.55
CA THR A 347 13.48 9.93 -23.00
C THR A 347 13.50 11.39 -23.45
N ALA A 348 14.23 11.69 -24.53
CA ALA A 348 14.18 12.98 -25.19
C ALA A 348 13.03 13.05 -26.21
N THR A 349 12.56 11.87 -26.67
CA THR A 349 11.37 11.71 -27.50
C THR A 349 10.11 11.86 -26.64
N LEU A 350 9.65 13.10 -26.50
CA LEU A 350 8.49 13.42 -25.67
C LEU A 350 7.24 12.68 -26.18
N ARG A 351 6.49 12.07 -25.25
CA ARG A 351 5.17 11.49 -25.52
C ARG A 351 4.17 12.60 -25.83
N ARG A 352 2.99 12.20 -26.32
CA ARG A 352 1.95 13.12 -26.81
C ARG A 352 1.56 14.18 -25.77
N PHE A 353 1.47 13.79 -24.50
CA PHE A 353 1.09 14.67 -23.41
C PHE A 353 2.19 14.73 -22.34
N ASP A 354 2.36 15.90 -21.73
CA ASP A 354 2.97 15.97 -20.41
C ASP A 354 1.99 15.38 -19.39
N ALA A 355 2.48 14.53 -18.50
CA ALA A 355 1.76 14.15 -17.29
C ALA A 355 1.87 15.28 -16.27
N GLY A 356 0.74 15.66 -15.67
CA GLY A 356 0.67 16.59 -14.55
C GLY A 356 0.44 15.86 -13.23
N ILE A 357 0.77 16.55 -12.14
CA ILE A 357 0.44 16.13 -10.77
C ILE A 357 -0.41 17.23 -10.15
N MET A 358 -1.55 16.86 -9.59
CA MET A 358 -2.46 17.79 -8.91
C MET A 358 -2.65 17.36 -7.47
N GLU A 359 -2.50 18.29 -6.54
CA GLU A 359 -2.79 18.10 -5.12
C GLU A 359 -4.27 18.39 -4.85
N LEU A 360 -5.00 17.37 -4.42
CA LEU A 360 -6.37 17.44 -3.94
C LEU A 360 -6.42 17.39 -2.42
N GLY A 361 -7.42 18.01 -1.81
CA GLY A 361 -7.69 17.91 -0.36
C GLY A 361 -7.65 19.23 0.37
N LEU A 362 -6.95 19.27 1.51
CA LEU A 362 -6.97 20.41 2.43
C LEU A 362 -5.73 21.30 2.29
N VAL A 363 -5.96 22.61 2.37
CA VAL A 363 -4.88 23.59 2.47
C VAL A 363 -4.14 23.42 3.80
N TYR A 364 -2.82 23.62 3.79
CA TYR A 364 -1.94 23.52 4.95
C TYR A 364 -2.09 24.75 5.87
N THR A 365 -3.17 24.79 6.63
CA THR A 365 -3.52 25.93 7.48
C THR A 365 -4.11 25.44 8.81
N PRO A 366 -3.82 26.14 9.92
CA PRO A 366 -4.27 25.72 11.24
C PRO A 366 -5.78 25.88 11.47
N VAL A 367 -6.52 26.44 10.50
CA VAL A 367 -7.98 26.55 10.57
C VAL A 367 -8.68 25.19 10.45
N MET A 368 -7.97 24.17 9.92
CA MET A 368 -8.41 22.78 9.95
C MET A 368 -7.77 22.13 11.18
N ALA A 369 -8.58 21.54 12.06
CA ALA A 369 -8.09 20.93 13.29
C ALA A 369 -8.86 19.65 13.63
N ILE A 370 -8.17 18.75 14.30
CA ILE A 370 -8.69 17.49 14.82
C ILE A 370 -8.63 17.59 16.35
N PRO A 371 -9.76 17.43 17.07
CA PRO A 371 -9.75 17.38 18.53
C PRO A 371 -8.82 16.28 19.06
N PRO A 372 -8.26 16.43 20.28
CA PRO A 372 -7.52 15.34 20.92
C PRO A 372 -8.47 14.21 21.33
N GLN A 373 -7.92 12.99 21.46
CA GLN A 373 -8.62 11.81 21.97
C GLN A 373 -9.79 11.31 21.10
N GLU A 374 -9.78 11.59 19.80
CA GLU A 374 -10.77 11.06 18.86
C GLU A 374 -10.35 9.69 18.32
N GLU A 375 -11.25 8.72 18.35
CA GLU A 375 -11.02 7.41 17.72
C GLU A 375 -11.07 7.51 16.18
N ALA A 376 -11.99 8.33 15.67
CA ALA A 376 -12.16 8.58 14.25
C ALA A 376 -12.76 9.99 14.02
N PHE A 377 -11.98 10.88 13.44
CA PHE A 377 -12.43 12.22 13.06
C PHE A 377 -12.16 12.49 11.58
N VAL A 378 -13.17 12.97 10.85
CA VAL A 378 -13.07 13.15 9.39
C VAL A 378 -12.85 14.62 9.06
N LEU A 379 -11.84 14.91 8.23
CA LEU A 379 -11.71 16.18 7.55
C LEU A 379 -11.87 15.98 6.03
N THR A 380 -12.59 16.90 5.38
CA THR A 380 -12.88 16.83 3.95
C THR A 380 -12.48 18.11 3.23
N GLY A 381 -11.72 17.96 2.15
CA GLY A 381 -11.35 19.01 1.21
C GLY A 381 -12.00 18.82 -0.17
N TYR A 382 -12.10 19.90 -0.92
CA TYR A 382 -12.83 19.96 -2.19
C TYR A 382 -12.03 20.64 -3.29
N CYS A 383 -12.04 20.01 -4.47
CA CYS A 383 -11.85 20.69 -5.75
C CYS A 383 -13.24 20.98 -6.34
N THR A 384 -13.67 22.24 -6.28
CA THR A 384 -15.04 22.61 -6.65
C THR A 384 -15.29 22.60 -8.15
N ASP A 385 -16.56 22.47 -8.52
CA ASP A 385 -17.06 22.57 -9.90
C ASP A 385 -16.58 23.86 -10.59
N LYS A 386 -16.59 25.00 -9.88
CA LYS A 386 -16.08 26.27 -10.41
C LYS A 386 -14.58 26.21 -10.73
N CYS A 387 -13.80 25.54 -9.89
CA CYS A 387 -12.36 25.40 -10.11
C CYS A 387 -12.07 24.51 -11.31
N THR A 388 -12.71 23.34 -11.39
CA THR A 388 -12.55 22.44 -12.54
C THR A 388 -13.11 23.06 -13.82
N GLN A 389 -14.22 23.78 -13.75
CA GLN A 389 -14.83 24.48 -14.88
C GLN A 389 -13.91 25.55 -15.48
N LEU A 390 -13.15 26.23 -14.63
CA LEU A 390 -12.23 27.29 -15.03
C LEU A 390 -10.90 26.74 -15.55
N ALA A 391 -10.36 25.72 -14.87
CA ALA A 391 -8.96 25.33 -15.04
C ALA A 391 -8.75 24.09 -15.93
N LEU A 392 -9.77 23.24 -16.11
CA LEU A 392 -9.65 22.05 -16.95
C LEU A 392 -10.00 22.35 -18.42
N PRO A 393 -9.34 21.67 -19.38
CA PRO A 393 -9.69 21.81 -20.79
C PRO A 393 -11.07 21.19 -21.08
N PRO A 394 -11.74 21.57 -22.19
CA PRO A 394 -13.04 21.02 -22.56
C PRO A 394 -13.08 19.48 -22.68
N SER A 395 -11.96 18.87 -23.05
CA SER A 395 -11.80 17.41 -23.12
C SER A 395 -11.67 16.73 -21.76
N GLY A 396 -11.50 17.50 -20.68
CA GLY A 396 -11.16 16.99 -19.36
C GLY A 396 -9.72 16.48 -19.25
N ILE A 397 -9.46 15.80 -18.14
CA ILE A 397 -8.21 15.12 -17.81
C ILE A 397 -8.48 13.66 -17.44
N HIS A 398 -7.44 12.84 -17.53
CA HIS A 398 -7.47 11.42 -17.25
C HIS A 398 -6.50 11.09 -16.12
N ILE A 399 -7.04 10.77 -14.94
CA ILE A 399 -6.25 10.36 -13.78
C ILE A 399 -5.91 8.88 -13.92
N PHE A 400 -4.63 8.55 -13.94
CA PHE A 400 -4.14 7.18 -14.12
C PHE A 400 -3.40 6.64 -12.89
N ALA A 401 -2.96 7.51 -11.98
CA ALA A 401 -2.38 7.10 -10.70
C ALA A 401 -2.71 8.09 -9.58
N SER A 402 -2.57 7.63 -8.33
CA SER A 402 -2.87 8.42 -7.13
C SER A 402 -1.96 8.00 -5.98
N GLN A 403 -1.49 8.98 -5.20
CA GLN A 403 -0.78 8.79 -3.94
C GLN A 403 -1.50 9.51 -2.81
N LEU A 404 -1.87 8.76 -1.78
CA LEU A 404 -2.58 9.26 -0.61
C LEU A 404 -1.58 9.67 0.47
N HIS A 405 -1.80 10.81 1.11
CA HIS A 405 -0.86 11.38 2.08
C HIS A 405 -1.57 12.05 3.26
N THR A 406 -1.12 11.67 4.47
CA THR A 406 -1.39 12.36 5.75
C THR A 406 -0.11 12.34 6.60
N HIS A 407 -0.13 12.97 7.77
CA HIS A 407 0.86 12.71 8.81
C HIS A 407 0.37 11.58 9.74
N LEU A 408 1.00 11.45 10.92
CA LEU A 408 0.98 10.26 11.78
C LEU A 408 -0.41 9.80 12.28
N THR A 409 -1.39 10.69 12.31
CA THR A 409 -2.73 10.39 12.85
C THR A 409 -3.69 9.87 11.78
N GLY A 410 -3.35 9.94 10.49
CA GLY A 410 -4.23 9.45 9.42
C GLY A 410 -4.41 7.93 9.44
N ARG A 411 -5.61 7.49 9.11
CA ARG A 411 -6.03 6.07 9.13
C ARG A 411 -6.82 5.66 7.89
N LYS A 412 -7.56 6.57 7.28
CA LYS A 412 -8.33 6.33 6.05
C LYS A 412 -8.20 7.51 5.13
N VAL A 413 -8.11 7.27 3.82
CA VAL A 413 -8.16 8.34 2.82
C VAL A 413 -9.01 7.87 1.65
N ILE A 414 -9.93 8.73 1.21
CA ILE A 414 -10.78 8.48 0.04
C ILE A 414 -10.87 9.74 -0.81
N THR A 415 -10.85 9.57 -2.13
CA THR A 415 -11.21 10.62 -3.08
C THR A 415 -12.30 10.11 -4.02
N VAL A 416 -13.38 10.87 -4.12
CA VAL A 416 -14.51 10.58 -5.02
C VAL A 416 -14.71 11.69 -6.03
N LEU A 417 -15.15 11.31 -7.22
CA LEU A 417 -15.62 12.19 -8.27
C LEU A 417 -17.13 12.33 -8.18
N ALA A 418 -17.63 13.57 -8.10
CA ALA A 418 -19.05 13.88 -8.12
C ALA A 418 -19.41 14.76 -9.33
N ARG A 419 -20.56 14.46 -9.96
CA ARG A 419 -21.10 15.18 -11.13
C ARG A 419 -22.60 15.39 -11.00
N GLY A 420 -23.02 16.66 -11.02
CA GLY A 420 -24.42 17.05 -10.85
C GLY A 420 -24.96 16.71 -9.45
N GLY A 421 -24.14 16.94 -8.42
CA GLY A 421 -24.52 16.72 -7.01
C GLY A 421 -24.61 15.25 -6.59
N ARG A 422 -24.08 14.32 -7.37
CA ARG A 422 -24.04 12.88 -7.05
C ARG A 422 -22.65 12.33 -7.26
N GLU A 423 -22.20 11.49 -6.32
CA GLU A 423 -21.00 10.68 -6.49
C GLU A 423 -21.16 9.75 -7.70
N ARG A 424 -20.09 9.63 -8.49
CA ARG A 424 -20.06 8.85 -9.73
C ARG A 424 -19.04 7.74 -9.69
N GLU A 425 -17.86 8.04 -9.17
CA GLU A 425 -16.72 7.15 -9.23
C GLU A 425 -15.78 7.41 -8.05
N VAL A 426 -15.21 6.35 -7.50
CA VAL A 426 -14.11 6.44 -6.53
C VAL A 426 -12.83 6.61 -7.34
N VAL A 427 -12.11 7.72 -7.10
CA VAL A 427 -10.81 7.97 -7.72
C VAL A 427 -9.75 7.08 -7.07
N ASN A 428 -9.70 7.09 -5.75
CA ASN A 428 -8.84 6.21 -4.96
C ASN A 428 -9.41 6.09 -3.53
N ARG A 429 -9.18 4.95 -2.88
CA ARG A 429 -9.66 4.65 -1.53
C ARG A 429 -8.65 3.74 -0.83
N ASP A 430 -8.43 4.00 0.45
CA ASP A 430 -7.66 3.15 1.33
C ASP A 430 -8.18 3.28 2.76
N ASP A 431 -8.94 2.29 3.22
CA ASP A 431 -9.50 2.24 4.57
C ASP A 431 -8.52 1.76 5.63
N HIS A 432 -7.43 1.15 5.19
CA HIS A 432 -6.34 0.68 6.04
C HIS A 432 -5.07 1.51 5.80
N TYR A 433 -5.25 2.75 5.32
CA TYR A 433 -4.14 3.66 5.05
C TYR A 433 -3.22 3.79 6.28
N SER A 434 -1.91 3.81 6.02
CA SER A 434 -0.89 4.05 7.02
C SER A 434 0.08 5.13 6.54
N PRO A 435 0.35 6.17 7.36
CA PRO A 435 1.36 7.18 7.04
C PRO A 435 2.78 6.60 6.85
N HIS A 436 3.01 5.39 7.32
CA HIS A 436 4.28 4.69 7.16
C HIS A 436 4.41 3.95 5.81
N PHE A 437 3.31 3.74 5.09
CA PHE A 437 3.26 3.03 3.79
C PHE A 437 2.58 3.91 2.73
N GLN A 438 3.39 4.70 2.03
CA GLN A 438 2.92 5.63 1.00
C GLN A 438 3.55 5.23 -0.34
N GLU A 439 2.71 4.92 -1.33
CA GLU A 439 3.13 4.54 -2.68
C GLU A 439 2.26 5.28 -3.71
N ILE A 440 2.80 5.52 -4.90
CA ILE A 440 1.97 5.92 -6.04
C ILE A 440 1.32 4.65 -6.61
N ARG A 441 0.00 4.59 -6.54
CA ARG A 441 -0.79 3.48 -7.07
C ARG A 441 -1.31 3.81 -8.45
N MET A 442 -0.99 2.98 -9.43
CA MET A 442 -1.72 2.96 -10.69
C MET A 442 -3.17 2.58 -10.40
N LEU A 443 -4.11 3.34 -10.95
CA LEU A 443 -5.52 3.03 -10.80
C LEU A 443 -5.87 1.82 -11.64
N LYS A 444 -6.69 0.90 -11.09
CA LYS A 444 -7.25 -0.24 -11.86
C LYS A 444 -8.04 0.24 -13.08
N LYS A 445 -8.61 1.44 -13.00
CA LYS A 445 -9.35 2.10 -14.06
C LYS A 445 -8.98 3.58 -14.10
N VAL A 446 -8.65 4.08 -15.28
CA VAL A 446 -8.40 5.51 -15.51
C VAL A 446 -9.70 6.30 -15.30
N VAL A 447 -9.64 7.36 -14.50
CA VAL A 447 -10.80 8.18 -14.13
C VAL A 447 -10.79 9.49 -14.93
N SER A 448 -11.88 9.78 -15.64
CA SER A 448 -11.99 10.96 -16.49
C SER A 448 -12.74 12.10 -15.80
N VAL A 449 -12.04 13.19 -15.53
CA VAL A 449 -12.56 14.39 -14.85
C VAL A 449 -12.78 15.50 -15.85
N HIS A 450 -13.98 16.08 -15.86
CA HIS A 450 -14.40 17.08 -16.83
C HIS A 450 -14.65 18.44 -16.15
N PRO A 451 -14.64 19.55 -16.91
CA PRO A 451 -15.07 20.85 -16.42
C PRO A 451 -16.46 20.77 -15.75
N GLY A 452 -16.58 21.31 -14.54
CA GLY A 452 -17.82 21.29 -13.75
C GLY A 452 -17.97 20.07 -12.82
N ASP A 453 -17.03 19.14 -12.83
CA ASP A 453 -16.96 18.06 -11.84
C ASP A 453 -16.42 18.55 -10.49
N VAL A 454 -16.75 17.83 -9.42
CA VAL A 454 -16.22 18.04 -8.07
C VAL A 454 -15.36 16.84 -7.68
N LEU A 455 -14.15 17.09 -7.18
CA LEU A 455 -13.34 16.05 -6.52
C LEU A 455 -13.39 16.29 -5.01
N ILE A 456 -13.77 15.27 -4.26
CA ILE A 456 -13.96 15.34 -2.81
C ILE A 456 -12.96 14.39 -2.17
N THR A 457 -12.05 14.92 -1.36
CA THR A 457 -11.02 14.13 -0.66
C THR A 457 -11.30 14.18 0.84
N SER A 458 -11.53 13.03 1.46
CA SER A 458 -11.76 12.91 2.90
C SER A 458 -10.67 12.06 3.54
N CYS A 459 -10.19 12.50 4.70
CA CYS A 459 -9.22 11.79 5.51
C CYS A 459 -9.80 11.56 6.92
N THR A 460 -9.67 10.34 7.42
CA THR A 460 -10.06 9.97 8.79
C THR A 460 -8.81 9.86 9.64
N TYR A 461 -8.84 10.51 10.80
CA TYR A 461 -7.73 10.59 11.75
C TYR A 461 -8.08 9.95 13.08
N ASN A 462 -7.07 9.41 13.76
CA ASN A 462 -7.13 8.94 15.13
C ASN A 462 -6.13 9.73 15.98
N THR A 463 -6.63 10.46 16.97
CA THR A 463 -5.85 11.30 17.89
C THR A 463 -5.94 10.80 19.33
N GLY A 464 -6.24 9.50 19.53
CA GLY A 464 -6.35 8.85 20.84
C GLY A 464 -5.13 9.07 21.74
N ASP A 465 -3.94 9.21 21.14
CA ASP A 465 -2.65 9.45 21.79
C ASP A 465 -2.32 10.94 21.99
N ARG A 466 -3.09 11.86 21.42
CA ARG A 466 -2.84 13.30 21.48
C ARG A 466 -3.56 13.96 22.65
N LYS A 467 -2.84 14.83 23.38
CA LYS A 467 -3.39 15.63 24.49
C LYS A 467 -3.96 16.98 24.06
N LEU A 468 -3.52 17.50 22.91
CA LEU A 468 -3.90 18.79 22.36
C LEU A 468 -4.51 18.59 20.97
N ALA A 469 -5.27 19.58 20.52
CA ALA A 469 -5.78 19.59 19.15
C ALA A 469 -4.63 19.54 18.14
N THR A 470 -4.78 18.69 17.13
CA THR A 470 -3.84 18.58 16.02
C THR A 470 -4.31 19.45 14.88
N VAL A 471 -3.51 20.42 14.46
CA VAL A 471 -3.88 21.41 13.43
C VAL A 471 -3.24 21.10 12.09
N GLY A 472 -3.80 21.61 11.00
CA GLY A 472 -3.23 21.50 9.66
C GLY A 472 -1.91 22.28 9.52
N GLY A 473 -0.88 21.67 8.96
CA GLY A 473 0.44 22.30 8.85
C GLY A 473 1.52 21.42 8.22
N PHE A 474 2.77 21.86 8.35
CA PHE A 474 3.95 21.24 7.72
C PHE A 474 4.75 20.35 8.68
N GLY A 475 4.59 20.52 9.99
CA GLY A 475 5.28 19.77 11.01
C GLY A 475 4.72 18.36 11.16
N ILE A 476 5.57 17.42 11.56
CA ILE A 476 5.20 16.01 11.79
C ILE A 476 4.13 15.82 12.89
N LEU A 477 4.03 16.79 13.81
CA LEU A 477 3.00 16.81 14.87
C LEU A 477 1.72 17.53 14.43
N GLU A 478 1.76 18.28 13.33
CA GLU A 478 0.61 18.85 12.63
C GLU A 478 0.05 17.79 11.65
N GLU A 479 -0.98 18.12 10.88
CA GLU A 479 -1.61 17.16 9.94
C GLU A 479 -1.79 17.68 8.51
N MET A 480 -2.00 16.72 7.61
CA MET A 480 -2.31 16.94 6.21
C MET A 480 -3.42 16.00 5.73
N CYS A 481 -4.19 16.43 4.73
CA CYS A 481 -5.11 15.58 3.96
C CYS A 481 -4.85 15.84 2.48
N VAL A 482 -4.12 14.95 1.82
CA VAL A 482 -3.71 15.15 0.43
C VAL A 482 -3.88 13.88 -0.39
N ASN A 483 -4.36 14.06 -1.62
CA ASN A 483 -4.23 13.07 -2.68
C ASN A 483 -3.49 13.72 -3.85
N TYR A 484 -2.30 13.21 -4.17
CA TYR A 484 -1.56 13.56 -5.38
C TYR A 484 -2.08 12.71 -6.53
N VAL A 485 -2.84 13.30 -7.45
CA VAL A 485 -3.33 12.61 -8.64
C VAL A 485 -2.39 12.84 -9.81
N HIS A 486 -1.96 11.77 -10.46
CA HIS A 486 -1.19 11.81 -11.71
C HIS A 486 -2.15 11.72 -12.88
N TYR A 487 -2.09 12.70 -13.77
CA TYR A 487 -3.07 12.83 -14.84
C TYR A 487 -2.46 13.34 -16.15
N TYR A 488 -3.20 13.20 -17.24
CA TYR A 488 -2.90 13.86 -18.52
C TYR A 488 -4.18 14.36 -19.21
N PRO A 489 -4.10 15.37 -20.10
CA PRO A 489 -2.95 16.23 -20.34
C PRO A 489 -2.66 17.17 -19.17
N GLN A 490 -1.40 17.56 -18.96
CA GLN A 490 -1.01 18.54 -17.93
C GLN A 490 -1.79 19.85 -18.11
N THR A 491 -2.23 20.43 -16.99
CA THR A 491 -2.85 21.76 -16.92
C THR A 491 -2.05 22.69 -16.01
N GLN A 492 -2.45 23.95 -15.91
CA GLN A 492 -1.89 24.89 -14.92
C GLN A 492 -2.46 24.67 -13.51
N LEU A 493 -3.44 23.77 -13.33
CA LEU A 493 -4.01 23.45 -12.02
C LEU A 493 -3.12 22.42 -11.31
N GLU A 494 -2.31 22.92 -10.38
CA GLU A 494 -1.47 22.09 -9.51
C GLU A 494 -2.09 21.90 -8.13
N LEU A 495 -2.71 22.94 -7.55
CA LEU A 495 -3.35 22.85 -6.24
C LEU A 495 -4.86 23.10 -6.39
N CYS A 496 -5.65 22.06 -6.13
CA CYS A 496 -7.10 22.17 -6.03
C CYS A 496 -7.56 21.75 -4.64
N LYS A 497 -7.51 22.71 -3.71
CA LYS A 497 -7.71 22.49 -2.28
C LYS A 497 -8.71 23.46 -1.69
N SER A 498 -9.26 23.09 -0.55
CA SER A 498 -10.14 23.96 0.24
C SER A 498 -9.72 24.03 1.70
N SER A 499 -10.27 24.99 2.42
CA SER A 499 -10.23 25.07 3.88
C SER A 499 -11.51 25.76 4.37
N VAL A 500 -11.80 25.65 5.66
CA VAL A 500 -12.90 26.41 6.27
C VAL A 500 -12.60 27.91 6.22
N ASP A 501 -13.64 28.72 5.99
CA ASP A 501 -13.54 30.16 6.05
C ASP A 501 -13.16 30.62 7.48
N PRO A 502 -12.08 31.44 7.64
CA PRO A 502 -11.65 31.88 8.97
C PRO A 502 -12.73 32.65 9.75
N GLY A 503 -13.60 33.41 9.08
CA GLY A 503 -14.68 34.16 9.72
C GLY A 503 -15.75 33.25 10.33
N PHE A 504 -16.09 32.15 9.66
CA PHE A 504 -16.96 31.11 10.24
C PHE A 504 -16.31 30.41 11.42
N LEU A 505 -15.01 30.09 11.34
CA LEU A 505 -14.28 29.48 12.45
C LEU A 505 -14.23 30.40 13.68
N GLN A 506 -14.03 31.71 13.50
CA GLN A 506 -14.08 32.67 14.60
C GLN A 506 -15.48 32.73 15.26
N LYS A 507 -16.55 32.68 14.46
CA LYS A 507 -17.92 32.61 14.99
C LYS A 507 -18.16 31.34 15.80
N TYR A 508 -17.61 30.20 15.36
CA TYR A 508 -17.65 28.96 16.11
C TYR A 508 -16.95 29.10 17.48
N PHE A 509 -15.73 29.66 17.52
CA PHE A 509 -15.04 29.89 18.80
C PHE A 509 -15.79 30.85 19.71
N HIS A 510 -16.40 31.92 19.18
CA HIS A 510 -17.25 32.81 19.97
C HIS A 510 -18.50 32.11 20.49
N LEU A 511 -19.05 31.15 19.76
CA LEU A 511 -20.23 30.39 20.18
C LEU A 511 -19.89 29.44 21.34
N VAL A 512 -18.77 28.72 21.26
CA VAL A 512 -18.36 27.73 22.27
C VAL A 512 -17.83 28.38 23.56
N ASN A 513 -17.30 29.61 23.46
CA ASN A 513 -16.82 30.38 24.62
C ASN A 513 -17.92 31.19 25.35
N ARG A 514 -19.17 31.15 24.88
CA ARG A 514 -20.33 31.69 25.59
C ARG A 514 -20.88 30.64 26.54
#